data_AF-A0A7K3YXU0-F1
#
_entry.id   AF-A0A7K3YXU0-F1
#
_cell.length_a   1.000
_cell.length_b   1.000
_cell.length_c   1.000
_cell.angle_alpha   90.00
_cell.angle_beta   90.00
_cell.angle_gamma   90.00
#
_symmetry.space_group_name_H-M   'P 1'
#
loop_
_entity.id
_entity.type
_entity.pdbx_description
1 polymer ?
#
loop_
_entity_poly.entity_id
_entity_poly.type
_entity_poly.pdbx_seq_one_letter_code
_entity_poly.pdbx_strand_id
1 'polypeptide(L)' 'MYSVTNIMTPRGTVQYREEHLTGLRCRISQGRLLRKIDQVLPVNAIPDSCPFCPDSVLDVTPTFPDGSRISVGESV' A
#
# COMPACT_ATOMS: atom_id res chain seq x y z
N MET A 1 -1.68 -14.13 22.15
CA MET A 1 -2.97 -14.86 22.33
C MET A 1 -4.08 -13.83 22.23
N TYR A 2 -5.24 -14.17 21.68
CA TYR A 2 -6.36 -13.23 21.57
C TYR A 2 -7.65 -13.86 22.06
N SER A 3 -8.55 -13.03 22.57
CA SER A 3 -9.92 -13.40 22.89
C SER A 3 -10.81 -13.16 21.67
N VAL A 4 -11.95 -13.86 21.62
CA VAL A 4 -12.87 -13.81 20.49
C VAL A 4 -14.29 -13.54 20.99
N THR A 5 -14.93 -12.51 20.44
CA THR A 5 -16.36 -12.26 20.63
C THR A 5 -17.07 -12.33 19.29
N ASN A 6 -18.03 -13.24 19.15
CA ASN A 6 -18.84 -13.36 17.94
C ASN A 6 -20.19 -12.65 18.14
N ILE A 7 -20.58 -11.86 17.15
CA ILE A 7 -21.87 -11.17 17.10
C ILE A 7 -22.61 -11.63 15.84
N MET A 8 -23.78 -12.24 16.02
CA MET A 8 -24.67 -12.60 14.93
C MET A 8 -25.40 -11.37 14.42
N THR A 9 -25.39 -11.15 13.10
CA THR A 9 -26.16 -10.09 12.44
C THR A 9 -27.00 -10.69 11.32
N PRO A 10 -28.04 -10.00 10.83
CA PRO A 10 -28.81 -10.46 9.67
C PRO A 10 -27.97 -10.66 8.40
N ARG A 11 -26.78 -10.04 8.33
CA ARG A 11 -25.86 -10.10 7.18
C ARG A 11 -24.69 -11.07 7.41
N GLY A 12 -24.79 -11.93 8.43
CA GLY A 12 -23.76 -12.90 8.82
C GLY A 12 -23.05 -12.56 10.13
N THR A 13 -21.98 -13.30 10.43
CA THR A 13 -21.25 -13.17 11.70
C THR A 13 -20.19 -12.07 11.62
N VAL A 14 -20.16 -11.20 12.63
CA VAL A 14 -19.07 -10.25 12.88
C VAL A 14 -18.28 -10.73 14.08
N GLN A 15 -16.96 -10.80 13.94
CA GLN A 15 -16.08 -11.21 15.01
C GLN A 15 -15.25 -10.02 15.49
N TYR A 16 -15.10 -9.92 16.80
CA TYR A 16 -14.12 -9.03 17.42
C TYR A 16 -13.02 -9.89 18.03
N ARG A 17 -11.77 -9.56 17.72
CA ARG A 17 -10.61 -10.18 18.36
C ARG A 17 -9.88 -9.11 19.15
N GLU A 18 -9.57 -9.41 20.40
CA GLU A 18 -8.79 -8.54 21.27
C GLU A 18 -7.48 -9.24 21.61
N GLU A 19 -6.38 -8.60 21.23
CA GLU A 19 -5.03 -9.11 21.42
C GLU A 19 -4.54 -8.77 22.83
N HIS A 20 -4.06 -9.77 23.58
CA HIS A 20 -3.81 -9.62 25.01
C HIS A 20 -2.55 -8.81 25.36
N LEU A 21 -1.54 -8.80 24.50
CA LEU A 21 -0.28 -8.09 24.77
C LEU A 21 -0.44 -6.56 24.65
N THR A 22 -1.21 -6.13 23.66
CA THR A 22 -1.38 -4.73 23.27
C THR A 22 -2.72 -4.14 23.67
N GLY A 23 -3.71 -5.00 23.97
CA GLY A 23 -5.10 -4.58 24.16
C GLY A 23 -5.78 -4.12 22.87
N LEU A 24 -5.13 -4.26 21.71
CA LEU A 24 -5.70 -3.84 20.43
C LEU A 24 -6.85 -4.76 20.04
N ARG A 25 -7.93 -4.14 19.57
CA ARG A 25 -9.13 -4.84 19.13
C ARG A 25 -9.37 -4.63 17.65
N CYS A 26 -9.54 -5.72 16.90
CA CYS A 26 -9.92 -5.67 15.49
C CYS A 26 -11.31 -6.26 15.25
N ARG A 27 -12.00 -5.73 14.22
CA ARG A 27 -13.30 -6.22 13.77
C ARG A 27 -13.15 -6.97 12.45
N ILE A 28 -13.50 -8.24 12.45
CA ILE A 28 -13.48 -9.12 11.29
C ILE A 28 -14.92 -9.31 10.79
N SER A 29 -15.17 -8.91 9.55
CA SER A 29 -16.47 -9.09 8.87
C SER A 29 -16.25 -9.82 7.55
N GLN A 30 -16.49 -11.12 7.55
CA GLN A 30 -16.23 -11.99 6.40
C GLN A 30 -17.06 -11.59 5.16
N GLY A 31 -18.27 -11.06 5.39
CA GLY A 31 -19.12 -10.50 4.33
C GLY A 31 -18.54 -9.28 3.61
N ARG A 32 -17.46 -8.66 4.11
CA ARG A 32 -16.77 -7.57 3.39
C ARG A 32 -16.12 -8.05 2.09
N LEU A 33 -15.61 -9.29 2.05
CA LEU A 33 -15.00 -9.90 0.85
C LEU A 33 -15.99 -9.99 -0.32
N LEU A 34 -17.27 -10.21 -0.03
CA LEU A 34 -18.31 -10.35 -1.06
C LEU A 34 -18.61 -9.03 -1.80
N ARG A 35 -18.16 -7.89 -1.28
CA ARG A 35 -18.43 -6.57 -1.88
C ARG A 35 -17.51 -6.25 -3.05
N LYS A 36 -16.44 -7.03 -3.27
CA LYS A 36 -15.45 -6.83 -4.34
C LYS A 36 -14.91 -5.38 -4.38
N ILE A 37 -14.66 -4.80 -3.21
CA ILE A 37 -14.18 -3.41 -3.04
C ILE A 37 -12.65 -3.30 -3.07
N ASP A 38 -11.97 -4.44 -3.06
CA ASP A 38 -10.54 -4.66 -3.07
C ASP A 38 -10.04 -5.15 -4.45
N GLN A 39 -10.83 -4.89 -5.50
CA GLN A 39 -10.39 -5.17 -6.86
C GLN A 39 -9.16 -4.33 -7.19
N VAL A 40 -8.12 -5.00 -7.66
CA VAL A 40 -6.95 -4.34 -8.25
C VAL A 40 -7.48 -3.51 -9.41
N LEU A 41 -7.40 -2.19 -9.28
CA LEU A 41 -7.66 -1.31 -10.40
C LEU A 41 -6.61 -1.61 -11.46
N PRO A 42 -6.99 -1.68 -12.75
CA PRO A 42 -6.00 -1.80 -13.80
C PRO A 42 -5.00 -0.66 -13.63
N VAL A 43 -3.73 -1.02 -13.41
CA VAL A 43 -2.65 -0.05 -13.48
C VAL A 43 -2.63 0.41 -14.93
N ASN A 44 -2.93 1.68 -15.16
CA ASN A 44 -2.80 2.26 -16.49
C ASN A 44 -1.37 1.99 -16.99
N ALA A 45 -1.23 1.72 -18.30
CA ALA A 45 0.08 1.60 -18.90
C ALA A 45 0.94 2.81 -18.48
N ILE A 46 2.20 2.54 -18.12
CA ILE A 46 3.17 3.60 -17.83
C ILE A 46 3.18 4.49 -19.08
N PRO A 47 2.92 5.81 -18.97
CA PRO A 47 2.96 6.68 -20.13
C PRO A 47 4.37 6.60 -20.75
N ASP A 48 4.45 6.60 -22.08
CA ASP A 48 5.72 6.51 -22.83
C ASP A 48 6.75 7.59 -22.40
N SER A 49 6.28 8.67 -21.77
CA SER A 49 7.06 9.81 -21.29
C SER A 49 7.16 9.91 -19.77
N CYS A 50 7.12 8.80 -19.03
CA CYS A 50 7.27 8.83 -17.58
C CYS A 50 8.65 9.42 -17.17
N PRO A 51 8.71 10.57 -16.48
CA PRO A 51 9.98 11.22 -16.12
C PRO A 51 10.77 10.44 -15.06
N PHE A 52 10.17 9.40 -14.47
CA PHE A 52 10.78 8.56 -13.45
C PHE A 52 11.29 7.21 -14.01
N CYS A 53 11.10 6.95 -15.30
CA CYS A 53 11.68 5.76 -15.93
C CYS A 53 13.22 5.87 -15.96
N PRO A 54 13.96 4.76 -15.78
CA PRO A 54 15.42 4.78 -15.78
C PRO A 54 16.04 5.45 -17.01
N ASP A 55 15.40 5.29 -18.17
CA ASP A 55 15.88 5.84 -19.44
C ASP A 55 15.62 7.35 -19.58
N SER A 56 14.63 7.90 -18.86
CA SER A 56 14.23 9.31 -18.98
C SER A 56 14.64 10.16 -17.79
N VAL A 57 14.90 9.55 -16.63
CA VAL A 57 15.20 10.26 -15.38
C VAL A 57 16.44 11.14 -15.51
N LEU A 58 17.44 10.70 -16.28
CA LEU A 58 18.65 11.49 -16.52
C LEU A 58 18.40 12.65 -17.48
N ASP A 59 17.46 12.55 -18.41
CA ASP A 59 17.19 13.63 -19.37
C ASP A 59 16.35 14.74 -18.75
N VAL A 60 15.39 14.38 -17.89
CA VAL A 60 14.44 15.34 -17.29
C VAL A 60 14.93 15.94 -15.98
N THR A 61 15.82 15.25 -15.25
CA THR A 61 16.32 15.75 -13.97
C THR A 61 17.44 16.77 -14.22
N PRO A 62 17.32 18.03 -13.74
CA PRO A 62 18.36 19.02 -13.93
C PRO A 62 19.67 18.60 -13.26
N THR A 63 20.79 18.98 -13.87
CA THR A 63 22.14 18.82 -13.31
C THR A 63 22.49 19.96 -12.38
N PHE A 64 23.59 19.82 -11.63
CA PHE A 64 24.23 20.95 -10.97
C PHE A 64 24.70 22.00 -12.00
N PRO A 65 25.01 23.24 -11.57
CA PRO A 65 25.47 24.31 -12.48
C PRO A 65 26.73 23.95 -13.30
N ASP A 66 27.55 23.02 -12.82
CA ASP A 66 28.75 22.51 -13.49
C ASP A 66 28.46 21.30 -14.41
N GLY A 67 27.20 20.88 -14.53
CA GLY A 67 26.78 19.72 -15.31
C GLY A 67 26.92 18.38 -14.58
N SER A 68 27.40 18.36 -13.33
CA SER A 68 27.56 17.13 -12.57
C SER A 68 26.23 16.55 -12.07
N ARG A 69 26.27 15.27 -11.68
CA ARG A 69 25.18 14.53 -11.02
C ARG A 69 25.76 13.75 -9.84
N ILE A 70 24.94 13.48 -8.83
CA ILE A 70 25.29 12.58 -7.72
C ILE A 70 24.44 11.32 -7.87
N SER A 71 25.10 10.17 -7.97
CA SER A 71 24.46 8.86 -7.96
C SER A 71 24.45 8.29 -6.54
N VAL A 72 23.45 7.46 -6.23
CA VAL A 72 23.38 6.77 -4.94
C VAL A 72 24.63 5.90 -4.78
N GLY A 73 25.36 6.09 -3.68
CA GLY A 73 26.64 5.41 -3.40
C GLY A 73 27.89 6.24 -3.73
N GLU A 74 27.75 7.42 -4.34
CA GLU A 74 28.86 8.36 -4.58
C GLU A 74 29.05 9.38 -3.46
N SER A 75 28.10 9.47 -2.52
CA SER A 75 28.24 10.26 -1.29
C SER A 75 29.04 9.47 -0.25
N VAL A 76 30.20 10.01 0.15
CA VAL A 76 31.05 9.50 1.24
C VAL A 76 30.45 9.81 2.61
#